data_AF-A0A9L0I9W3-F1
#
_entry.id   AF-A0A9L0I9W3-F1
#
_cell.length_a   1.000
_cell.length_b   1.000
_cell.length_c   1.000
_cell.angle_alpha   90.00
_cell.angle_beta   90.00
_cell.angle_gamma   90.00
#
_symmetry.space_group_name_H-M   'P 1'
#
loop_
_entity.id
_entity.type
_entity.pdbx_description
1 polymer ?
#
loop_
_entity_poly.entity_id
_entity_poly.type
_entity_poly.pdbx_seq_one_letter_code
_entity_poly.pdbx_strand_id
1 'polypeptide(L)'
;MMLRDPRRLLRVSVAPAAALAVAVLSSLSRCSLLEPEDCVISALSPYFGTKTRYEDVNPGLLLDPEAPRRDPELLEETCTPVQLVALIRHGTRYPTAKQIRKLRQLHGLLQAREPGDDKTCAAGSHDLRAALAAWPLGYAEWMDGQLVEKGWQDMRQLALRLASLFPALFSFENYCRLQLITSSKHRCVDSGAAFLQGLWQHYHPGLPPPDIADMECGTPRINDKLMRFFDHCEKLLTEVERNATALYHVEAFKTGPEMQNIVKKVAATLQVPVSNLSADLIQVAFFTCSFDLAIKGVKSPWCDVFDIDDAKVSASFLPSHPSVWSCRDTSSTAFSHGLLQRQGAPNSLQL
;
A
#
# COMPACT_ATOMS: atom_id res chain seq x y z
N MET A 1 32.07 87.47 34.78
CA MET A 1 30.76 88.10 35.07
C MET A 1 29.69 87.13 34.58
N MET A 2 29.45 86.03 35.32
CA MET A 2 28.41 85.85 36.35
C MET A 2 26.99 85.99 35.80
N LEU A 3 26.34 84.84 35.55
CA LEU A 3 24.90 84.52 35.58
C LEU A 3 24.80 83.01 35.23
N ARG A 4 24.94 82.06 36.17
CA ARG A 4 23.94 81.49 37.10
C ARG A 4 22.62 81.02 36.43
N ASP A 5 22.63 79.73 36.05
CA ASP A 5 21.65 78.60 36.09
C ASP A 5 20.16 78.84 36.49
N PRO A 6 19.19 77.90 36.26
CA PRO A 6 19.40 76.47 35.96
C PRO A 6 18.62 75.80 34.82
N ARG A 7 19.30 74.76 34.30
CA ARG A 7 18.83 73.69 33.42
C ARG A 7 17.66 72.90 34.00
N ARG A 8 16.61 72.69 33.20
CA ARG A 8 15.57 71.67 33.45
C ARG A 8 16.11 70.28 33.08
N LEU A 9 16.25 69.42 34.09
CA LEU A 9 16.53 68.00 33.95
C LEU A 9 15.23 67.25 33.62
N LEU A 10 15.11 66.75 32.39
CA LEU A 10 14.17 65.69 32.06
C LEU A 10 14.79 64.37 32.52
N ARG A 11 14.31 63.84 33.64
CA ARG A 11 14.54 62.45 34.06
C ARG A 11 13.80 61.53 33.09
N VAL A 12 14.54 60.87 32.21
CA VAL A 12 14.06 59.64 31.56
C VAL A 12 14.40 58.51 32.53
N SER A 13 13.37 57.86 33.07
CA SER A 13 13.52 56.68 33.91
C SER A 13 14.05 55.52 33.06
N VAL A 14 15.28 55.09 33.33
CA VAL A 14 15.85 53.84 32.82
C VAL A 14 15.20 52.70 33.61
N ALA A 15 14.32 51.93 32.97
CA ALA A 15 13.85 50.68 33.54
C ALA A 15 15.00 49.65 33.54
N PRO A 16 15.16 48.83 34.59
CA PRO A 16 16.28 47.91 34.69
C PRO A 16 16.16 46.77 33.68
N ALA A 17 17.22 46.57 32.90
CA ALA A 17 17.41 45.50 31.92
C ALA A 17 17.60 44.12 32.57
N ALA A 18 16.61 43.65 33.33
CA ALA A 18 16.66 42.36 34.03
C ALA A 18 15.39 41.50 33.85
N ALA A 19 14.57 41.77 32.83
CA ALA A 19 13.35 41.00 32.56
C ALA A 19 13.27 40.42 31.13
N LEU A 20 14.38 40.39 30.39
CA LEU A 20 14.43 39.84 29.02
C LEU A 20 15.29 38.57 28.87
N ALA A 21 15.85 38.04 29.97
CA ALA A 21 16.65 36.81 29.94
C ALA A 21 15.88 35.53 30.35
N VAL A 22 14.62 35.64 30.78
CA VAL A 22 13.80 34.47 31.21
C VAL A 22 12.66 34.15 30.23
N ALA A 23 12.43 35.01 29.22
CA ALA A 23 11.44 34.78 28.18
C ALA A 23 11.99 34.08 26.91
N VAL A 24 13.26 33.68 26.91
CA VAL A 24 13.90 32.91 25.81
C VAL A 24 14.24 31.47 26.21
N LEU A 25 14.00 31.09 27.47
CA LEU A 25 14.23 29.72 27.96
C LEU A 25 12.94 28.95 28.29
N SER A 26 11.77 29.51 27.98
CA SER A 26 10.46 28.88 28.20
C SER A 26 9.73 28.47 26.89
N SER A 27 10.37 28.62 25.73
CA SER A 27 9.84 28.21 24.42
C SER A 27 10.44 26.91 23.85
N LEU A 28 11.23 26.17 24.64
CA LEU A 28 11.75 24.84 24.26
C LEU A 28 10.90 23.66 24.76
N SER A 29 9.75 23.93 25.36
CA SER A 29 8.79 22.90 25.74
C SER A 29 7.80 22.68 24.59
N ARG A 30 7.92 21.51 23.95
CA ARG A 30 7.10 20.95 22.84
C ARG A 30 7.70 21.06 21.44
N CYS A 31 8.99 20.73 21.29
CA CYS A 31 9.26 19.68 20.30
C CYS A 31 8.76 18.38 20.94
N SER A 32 7.48 18.07 20.74
CA SER A 32 7.13 16.66 20.64
C SER A 32 8.00 16.16 19.50
N LEU A 33 9.09 15.47 19.83
CA LEU A 33 9.53 14.39 18.96
C LEU A 33 8.23 13.64 18.69
N LEU A 34 7.72 13.72 17.46
CA LEU A 34 6.93 12.60 16.98
C LEU A 34 7.89 11.45 17.18
N GLU A 35 7.63 10.63 18.20
CA GLU A 35 8.09 9.25 18.18
C GLU A 35 7.87 8.79 16.74
N PRO A 36 8.89 8.24 16.06
CA PRO A 36 8.65 7.61 14.76
C PRO A 36 7.42 6.75 14.98
N GLU A 37 6.34 6.97 14.24
CA GLU A 37 5.17 6.10 14.39
C GLU A 37 5.70 4.69 14.34
N ASP A 38 5.63 3.97 15.47
CA ASP A 38 6.22 2.65 15.62
C ASP A 38 5.83 1.89 14.37
N CYS A 39 6.81 1.39 13.62
CA CYS A 39 6.53 0.77 12.34
C CYS A 39 5.49 -0.31 12.57
N VAL A 40 4.26 -0.02 12.16
CA VAL A 40 3.16 -0.91 12.46
C VAL A 40 3.35 -2.12 11.57
N ILE A 41 3.81 -3.22 12.16
CA ILE A 41 4.08 -4.48 11.48
C ILE A 41 3.05 -5.48 11.99
N SER A 42 2.35 -6.11 11.06
CA SER A 42 1.49 -7.25 11.37
C SER A 42 2.28 -8.54 11.14
N ALA A 43 2.17 -9.49 12.07
CA ALA A 43 2.68 -10.85 11.84
C ALA A 43 2.04 -11.52 10.60
N LEU A 44 0.91 -10.97 10.12
CA LEU A 44 0.21 -11.44 8.93
C LEU A 44 0.78 -10.85 7.62
N SER A 45 1.62 -9.81 7.67
CA SER A 45 2.16 -9.11 6.48
C SER A 45 2.74 -10.04 5.40
N PRO A 46 3.51 -11.10 5.74
CA PRO A 46 4.04 -12.03 4.74
C PRO A 46 2.97 -12.81 3.96
N TYR A 47 1.74 -12.86 4.45
CA TYR A 47 0.65 -13.69 3.93
C TYR A 47 -0.41 -12.90 3.15
N PHE A 48 -0.27 -11.57 3.02
CA PHE A 48 -1.20 -10.76 2.22
C PHE A 48 -0.97 -10.89 0.70
N GLY A 49 0.11 -11.56 0.28
CA GLY A 49 0.46 -11.82 -1.10
C GLY A 49 0.50 -10.53 -1.93
N THR A 50 -0.33 -10.43 -2.97
CA THR A 50 -0.35 -9.22 -3.83
C THR A 50 -0.87 -7.96 -3.13
N LYS A 51 -1.26 -8.04 -1.85
CA LYS A 51 -1.70 -6.93 -1.01
C LYS A 51 -0.69 -6.54 0.07
N THR A 52 0.45 -7.25 0.15
CA THR A 52 1.56 -6.88 1.03
C THR A 52 2.14 -5.52 0.58
N ARG A 53 2.55 -4.70 1.56
CA ARG A 53 3.17 -3.39 1.30
C ARG A 53 4.53 -3.55 0.62
N TYR A 54 4.98 -2.53 -0.12
CA TYR A 54 6.30 -2.57 -0.74
C TYR A 54 7.42 -2.55 0.31
N GLU A 55 7.25 -1.80 1.38
CA GLU A 55 8.17 -1.74 2.52
C GLU A 55 8.23 -3.05 3.33
N ASP A 56 7.17 -3.85 3.35
CA ASP A 56 7.18 -5.16 4.03
C ASP A 56 8.07 -6.18 3.27
N VAL A 57 8.21 -6.03 1.95
CA VAL A 57 9.11 -6.86 1.13
C VAL A 57 10.49 -6.24 0.94
N ASN A 58 10.62 -4.93 1.14
CA ASN A 58 11.89 -4.22 1.14
C ASN A 58 11.99 -3.29 2.37
N PRO A 59 12.40 -3.83 3.53
CA PRO A 59 12.39 -3.09 4.80
C PRO A 59 13.26 -1.83 4.82
N GLY A 60 14.25 -1.72 3.92
CA GLY A 60 15.06 -0.51 3.77
C GLY A 60 14.23 0.74 3.43
N LEU A 61 13.08 0.55 2.75
CA LEU A 61 12.17 1.64 2.38
C LEU A 61 11.47 2.31 3.58
N LEU A 62 11.49 1.69 4.76
CA LEU A 62 10.97 2.30 5.99
C LEU A 62 11.89 3.40 6.52
N LEU A 63 13.21 3.20 6.38
CA LEU A 63 14.22 4.14 6.87
C LEU A 63 14.48 5.23 5.85
N ASP A 64 14.66 4.83 4.60
CA ASP A 64 14.88 5.73 3.49
C ASP A 64 14.08 5.23 2.27
N PRO A 65 12.88 5.80 2.05
CA PRO A 65 12.03 5.42 0.93
C PRO A 65 12.67 5.71 -0.44
N GLU A 66 13.64 6.62 -0.52
CA GLU A 66 14.28 7.04 -1.77
C GLU A 66 15.67 6.43 -1.96
N ALA A 67 16.20 5.75 -0.93
CA ALA A 67 17.46 5.02 -1.03
C ALA A 67 17.35 3.91 -2.08
N PRO A 68 18.22 3.92 -3.11
CA PRO A 68 18.32 2.81 -4.02
C PRO A 68 18.93 1.59 -3.33
N ARG A 69 18.45 0.40 -3.66
CA ARG A 69 19.11 -0.85 -3.25
C ARG A 69 19.96 -1.34 -4.41
N ARG A 70 21.29 -1.23 -4.27
CA ARG A 70 22.25 -1.74 -5.26
C ARG A 70 22.52 -3.22 -5.01
N ASP A 71 22.65 -3.96 -6.10
CA ASP A 71 23.22 -5.31 -6.04
C ASP A 71 24.71 -5.17 -5.70
N PRO A 72 25.18 -5.74 -4.58
CA PRO A 72 26.60 -5.67 -4.20
C PRO A 72 27.52 -6.33 -5.23
N GLU A 73 27.01 -7.20 -6.10
CA GLU A 73 27.78 -7.83 -7.18
C GLU A 73 27.99 -6.91 -8.40
N LEU A 74 27.19 -5.85 -8.53
CA LEU A 74 27.35 -4.84 -9.57
C LEU A 74 28.34 -3.77 -9.09
N LEU A 75 29.63 -4.06 -9.24
CA LEU A 75 30.71 -3.10 -8.94
C LEU A 75 30.56 -1.84 -9.81
N GLU A 76 30.46 -0.69 -9.16
CA GLU A 76 30.50 0.61 -9.83
C GLU A 76 31.75 0.71 -10.71
N GLU A 77 31.63 1.42 -11.84
CA GLU A 77 32.71 1.66 -12.83
C GLU A 77 33.09 0.49 -13.75
N THR A 78 32.61 -0.74 -13.51
CA THR A 78 32.92 -1.88 -14.41
C THR A 78 32.01 -1.99 -15.63
N CYS A 79 30.78 -1.46 -15.52
CA CYS A 79 29.76 -1.50 -16.56
C CYS A 79 29.03 -0.15 -16.65
N THR A 80 28.60 0.24 -17.85
CA THR A 80 27.74 1.41 -18.06
C THR A 80 26.35 0.97 -18.48
N PRO A 81 25.28 1.37 -17.76
CA PRO A 81 23.92 1.03 -18.16
C PRO A 81 23.56 1.77 -19.45
N VAL A 82 23.19 1.01 -20.48
CA VAL A 82 22.80 1.56 -21.81
C VAL A 82 21.29 1.59 -22.03
N GLN A 83 20.54 0.77 -21.29
CA GLN A 83 19.09 0.67 -21.39
C GLN A 83 18.50 0.13 -20.08
N LEU A 84 17.37 0.69 -19.67
CA LEU A 84 16.54 0.17 -18.58
C LEU A 84 15.18 -0.24 -19.15
N VAL A 85 14.75 -1.46 -18.86
CA VAL A 85 13.40 -1.95 -19.13
C VAL A 85 12.83 -2.49 -17.83
N ALA A 86 11.74 -1.91 -17.36
CA ALA A 86 11.09 -2.30 -16.12
C ALA A 86 9.60 -2.61 -16.36
N LEU A 87 9.13 -3.71 -15.77
CA LEU A 87 7.71 -4.02 -15.70
C LEU A 87 7.23 -3.74 -14.28
N ILE A 88 6.50 -2.64 -14.11
CA ILE A 88 6.14 -2.12 -12.81
C ILE A 88 4.64 -2.28 -12.58
N ARG A 89 4.27 -2.79 -11.42
CA ARG A 89 2.87 -2.83 -10.98
C ARG A 89 2.46 -1.46 -10.46
N HIS A 90 1.17 -1.14 -10.55
CA HIS A 90 0.60 0.06 -9.93
C HIS A 90 0.95 0.16 -8.44
N GLY A 91 0.99 1.39 -7.90
CA GLY A 91 1.16 1.66 -6.47
C GLY A 91 -0.02 1.18 -5.61
N THR A 92 0.06 1.41 -4.30
CA THR A 92 -1.02 1.09 -3.35
C THR A 92 -2.37 1.70 -3.76
N ARG A 93 -3.46 0.96 -3.57
CA ARG A 93 -4.81 1.36 -4.03
C ARG A 93 -5.89 1.05 -3.01
N TYR A 94 -7.03 1.71 -3.13
CA TYR A 94 -8.22 1.39 -2.36
C TYR A 94 -8.74 -0.03 -2.67
N PRO A 95 -9.57 -0.62 -1.79
CA PRO A 95 -10.32 -1.82 -2.12
C PRO A 95 -11.24 -1.60 -3.33
N THR A 96 -11.60 -2.68 -4.03
CA THR A 96 -12.60 -2.60 -5.11
C THR A 96 -14.00 -2.42 -4.55
N ALA A 97 -14.94 -1.87 -5.31
CA ALA A 97 -16.34 -1.71 -4.90
C ALA A 97 -16.97 -3.04 -4.44
N LYS A 98 -16.62 -4.16 -5.10
CA LYS A 98 -17.04 -5.52 -4.67
C LYS A 98 -16.53 -5.87 -3.28
N GLN A 99 -15.27 -5.53 -2.96
CA GLN A 99 -14.70 -5.74 -1.63
C GLN A 99 -15.34 -4.81 -0.60
N ILE A 100 -15.61 -3.55 -0.95
CA ILE A 100 -16.25 -2.58 -0.07
C ILE A 100 -17.67 -3.01 0.31
N ARG A 101 -18.47 -3.50 -0.65
CA ARG A 101 -19.82 -4.03 -0.38
C ARG A 101 -19.80 -5.22 0.59
N LYS A 102 -18.86 -6.15 0.40
CA LYS A 102 -18.65 -7.29 1.32
C LYS A 102 -18.21 -6.85 2.71
N LEU A 103 -17.32 -5.86 2.80
CA LEU A 103 -16.89 -5.30 4.06
C LEU A 103 -18.05 -4.62 4.81
N ARG A 104 -18.93 -3.91 4.08
CA ARG A 104 -20.17 -3.37 4.66
C ARG A 104 -21.13 -4.45 5.14
N GLN A 105 -21.25 -5.56 4.41
CA GLN A 105 -22.04 -6.70 4.85
C GLN A 105 -21.51 -7.26 6.18
N LEU A 106 -20.19 -7.46 6.29
CA LEU A 106 -19.55 -7.89 7.55
C LEU A 106 -19.84 -6.92 8.69
N HIS A 107 -19.73 -5.62 8.44
CA HIS A 107 -20.03 -4.59 9.44
C HIS A 107 -21.50 -4.60 9.88
N GLY A 108 -22.42 -4.80 8.94
CA GLY A 108 -23.85 -4.95 9.25
C GLY A 108 -24.12 -6.16 10.14
N LEU A 109 -23.43 -7.29 9.90
CA LEU A 109 -23.53 -8.46 10.77
C LEU A 109 -23.03 -8.19 12.20
N LEU A 110 -21.97 -7.39 12.34
CA LEU A 110 -21.43 -7.01 13.65
C LEU A 110 -22.40 -6.11 14.43
N GLN A 111 -23.08 -5.20 13.74
CA GLN A 111 -24.02 -4.24 14.33
C GLN A 111 -25.40 -4.82 14.68
N ALA A 112 -25.82 -5.92 14.05
CA ALA A 112 -27.19 -6.42 14.13
C ALA A 112 -27.58 -7.16 15.43
N ARG A 113 -26.75 -7.21 16.48
CA ARG A 113 -27.06 -7.96 17.71
C ARG A 113 -27.56 -7.06 18.83
N GLU A 114 -28.64 -7.48 19.47
CA GLU A 114 -29.25 -6.78 20.60
C GLU A 114 -28.58 -7.08 21.96
N PRO A 115 -28.72 -6.19 22.98
CA PRO A 115 -27.96 -6.21 24.24
C PRO A 115 -28.26 -7.37 25.23
N GLY A 116 -28.82 -8.51 24.80
CA GLY A 116 -29.35 -9.55 25.71
C GLY A 116 -28.65 -10.91 25.67
N ASP A 117 -27.63 -11.07 24.82
CA ASP A 117 -27.19 -12.38 24.33
C ASP A 117 -25.84 -12.83 24.94
N ASP A 118 -25.59 -12.34 26.17
CA ASP A 118 -24.27 -12.22 26.81
C ASP A 118 -23.84 -13.44 27.65
N LYS A 119 -24.48 -14.61 27.48
CA LYS A 119 -24.40 -15.65 28.53
C LYS A 119 -23.28 -16.69 28.40
N THR A 120 -22.42 -16.67 27.38
CA THR A 120 -21.42 -17.75 27.21
C THR A 120 -20.07 -17.36 26.58
N CYS A 121 -19.65 -16.10 26.59
CA CYS A 121 -18.47 -15.69 25.82
C CYS A 121 -17.19 -15.58 26.67
N ALA A 122 -16.06 -16.01 26.11
CA ALA A 122 -14.74 -15.67 26.64
C ALA A 122 -14.52 -14.15 26.52
N ALA A 123 -14.15 -13.49 27.63
CA ALA A 123 -14.09 -12.02 27.74
C ALA A 123 -13.34 -11.33 26.59
N GLY A 124 -12.25 -11.93 26.07
CA GLY A 124 -11.48 -11.36 24.96
C GLY A 124 -12.19 -11.32 23.60
N SER A 125 -13.12 -12.24 23.33
CA SER A 125 -13.87 -12.25 22.06
C SER A 125 -14.93 -11.14 21.98
N HIS A 126 -15.50 -10.76 23.13
CA HIS A 126 -16.50 -9.71 23.22
C HIS A 126 -15.87 -8.33 22.96
N ASP A 127 -14.66 -8.11 23.49
CA ASP A 127 -13.91 -6.87 23.28
C ASP A 127 -13.50 -6.67 21.82
N LEU A 128 -12.94 -7.70 21.17
CA LEU A 128 -12.57 -7.64 19.76
C LEU A 128 -13.77 -7.35 18.85
N ARG A 129 -14.92 -7.98 19.11
CA ARG A 129 -16.13 -7.74 18.33
C ARG A 129 -16.63 -6.31 18.47
N ALA A 130 -16.65 -5.77 19.69
CA ALA A 130 -17.01 -4.38 19.94
C ALA A 130 -16.06 -3.42 19.21
N ALA A 131 -14.75 -3.69 19.25
CA ALA A 131 -13.75 -2.93 18.51
C ALA A 131 -13.99 -2.99 17.00
N LEU A 132 -14.31 -4.16 16.43
CA LEU A 132 -14.62 -4.32 15.01
C LEU A 132 -15.90 -3.57 14.60
N ALA A 133 -16.94 -3.58 15.43
CA ALA A 133 -18.21 -2.90 15.16
C ALA A 133 -18.08 -1.37 15.25
N ALA A 134 -17.15 -0.87 16.07
CA ALA A 134 -16.81 0.54 16.19
C ALA A 134 -15.78 1.00 15.15
N TRP A 135 -15.06 0.07 14.50
CA TRP A 135 -13.99 0.41 13.56
C TRP A 135 -14.54 1.08 12.30
N PRO A 136 -14.08 2.29 11.95
CA PRO A 136 -14.60 3.02 10.81
C PRO A 136 -14.26 2.29 9.52
N LEU A 137 -15.29 1.97 8.73
CA LEU A 137 -15.13 1.36 7.41
C LEU A 137 -14.14 2.15 6.53
N GLY A 138 -14.21 3.48 6.55
CA GLY A 138 -13.22 4.35 5.88
C GLY A 138 -13.13 4.22 4.36
N TYR A 139 -14.01 3.44 3.72
CA TYR A 139 -14.00 3.18 2.27
C TYR A 139 -15.39 3.34 1.65
N ALA A 140 -15.45 4.04 0.54
CA ALA A 140 -16.68 4.27 -0.23
C ALA A 140 -16.58 3.62 -1.61
N GLU A 141 -17.70 3.12 -2.15
CA GLU A 141 -17.70 2.40 -3.43
C GLU A 141 -17.16 3.21 -4.61
N TRP A 142 -17.27 4.54 -4.59
CA TRP A 142 -16.71 5.40 -5.62
C TRP A 142 -15.17 5.37 -5.67
N MET A 143 -14.50 4.93 -4.59
CA MET A 143 -13.05 4.76 -4.52
C MET A 143 -12.55 3.53 -5.29
N ASP A 144 -13.43 2.72 -5.89
CA ASP A 144 -13.21 1.43 -6.57
C ASP A 144 -11.81 1.18 -7.17
N GLY A 145 -10.88 0.72 -6.32
CA GLY A 145 -9.52 0.40 -6.73
C GLY A 145 -8.67 1.57 -7.17
N GLN A 146 -9.09 2.82 -6.95
CA GLN A 146 -8.35 4.04 -7.28
C GLN A 146 -7.02 4.07 -6.51
N LEU A 147 -6.01 4.71 -7.10
CA LEU A 147 -4.71 4.88 -6.45
C LEU A 147 -4.87 5.74 -5.20
N VAL A 148 -4.31 5.31 -4.07
CA VAL A 148 -4.32 6.12 -2.84
C VAL A 148 -3.09 7.02 -2.80
N GLU A 149 -3.07 8.04 -1.92
CA GLU A 149 -1.91 8.93 -1.77
C GLU A 149 -0.61 8.15 -1.51
N LYS A 150 -0.64 7.13 -0.64
CA LYS A 150 0.50 6.22 -0.47
C LYS A 150 0.95 5.56 -1.78
N GLY A 151 0.03 5.20 -2.68
CA GLY A 151 0.35 4.67 -4.00
C GLY A 151 0.96 5.69 -4.94
N TRP A 152 0.61 6.97 -4.82
CA TRP A 152 1.32 8.06 -5.51
C TRP A 152 2.75 8.17 -5.00
N GLN A 153 2.95 8.12 -3.68
CA GLN A 153 4.27 8.14 -3.06
C GLN A 153 5.12 6.94 -3.45
N ASP A 154 4.57 5.73 -3.45
CA ASP A 154 5.25 4.50 -3.86
C ASP A 154 5.93 4.66 -5.23
N MET A 155 5.20 5.27 -6.18
CA MET A 155 5.63 5.45 -7.56
C MET A 155 6.59 6.64 -7.74
N ARG A 156 6.37 7.75 -7.02
CA ARG A 156 7.32 8.88 -6.98
C ARG A 156 8.67 8.44 -6.43
N GLN A 157 8.67 7.73 -5.30
CA GLN A 157 9.89 7.22 -4.67
C GLN A 157 10.57 6.17 -5.55
N LEU A 158 9.81 5.33 -6.26
CA LEU A 158 10.38 4.40 -7.24
C LEU A 158 11.11 5.14 -8.38
N ALA A 159 10.54 6.24 -8.89
CA ALA A 159 11.21 7.06 -9.89
C ALA A 159 12.54 7.62 -9.38
N LEU A 160 12.56 8.14 -8.15
CA LEU A 160 13.78 8.67 -7.53
C LEU A 160 14.84 7.60 -7.32
N ARG A 161 14.45 6.41 -6.84
CA ARG A 161 15.35 5.27 -6.70
C ARG A 161 15.98 4.87 -8.03
N LEU A 162 15.18 4.77 -9.10
CA LEU A 162 15.69 4.43 -10.43
C LEU A 162 16.59 5.54 -11.01
N ALA A 163 16.26 6.81 -10.80
CA ALA A 163 17.10 7.92 -11.22
C ALA A 163 18.46 7.91 -10.51
N SER A 164 18.46 7.59 -9.21
CA SER A 164 19.67 7.44 -8.41
C SER A 164 20.51 6.22 -8.81
N LEU A 165 19.87 5.09 -9.16
CA LEU A 165 20.55 3.89 -9.66
C LEU A 165 21.18 4.10 -11.05
N PHE A 166 20.49 4.81 -11.94
CA PHE A 166 20.85 4.93 -13.35
C PHE A 166 20.99 6.39 -13.80
N PRO A 167 21.89 7.18 -13.18
CA PRO A 167 21.93 8.64 -13.38
C PRO A 167 22.23 9.05 -14.84
N ALA A 168 22.97 8.23 -15.60
CA ALA A 168 23.22 8.50 -17.02
C ALA A 168 21.95 8.36 -17.89
N LEU A 169 21.06 7.41 -17.56
CA LEU A 169 19.79 7.19 -18.27
C LEU A 169 18.72 8.20 -17.84
N PHE A 170 18.79 8.65 -16.59
CA PHE A 170 17.92 9.67 -16.01
C PHE A 170 18.73 10.96 -15.78
N SER A 171 19.44 11.46 -16.78
CA SER A 171 19.98 12.82 -16.71
C SER A 171 18.88 13.83 -17.03
N PHE A 172 19.11 15.11 -16.71
CA PHE A 172 18.17 16.19 -17.05
C PHE A 172 17.83 16.22 -18.56
N GLU A 173 18.78 15.87 -19.42
CA GLU A 173 18.61 15.81 -20.86
C GLU A 173 17.93 14.52 -21.34
N ASN A 174 17.97 13.46 -20.53
CA ASN A 174 17.54 12.12 -20.95
C ASN A 174 16.24 11.66 -20.31
N TYR A 175 15.78 12.23 -19.18
CA TYR A 175 14.64 11.68 -18.44
C TYR A 175 13.33 11.67 -19.26
N CYS A 176 13.13 12.63 -20.17
CA CYS A 176 12.00 12.63 -21.11
C CYS A 176 12.15 11.68 -22.31
N ARG A 177 13.27 10.98 -22.46
CA ARG A 177 13.44 9.90 -23.45
C ARG A 177 12.82 8.59 -22.97
N LEU A 178 12.39 8.53 -21.71
CA LEU A 178 11.65 7.43 -21.12
C LEU A 178 10.37 7.16 -21.91
N GLN A 179 10.16 5.91 -22.31
CA GLN A 179 8.89 5.47 -22.89
C GLN A 179 8.06 4.81 -21.81
N LEU A 180 7.11 5.56 -21.24
CA LEU A 180 6.20 5.03 -20.23
C LEU A 180 4.92 4.51 -20.89
N ILE A 181 4.74 3.19 -20.87
CA ILE A 181 3.57 2.49 -21.42
C ILE A 181 2.74 1.92 -20.26
N THR A 182 1.44 2.15 -20.28
CA THR A 182 0.52 1.72 -19.21
C THR A 182 -0.74 1.05 -19.77
N SER A 183 -1.46 0.36 -18.89
CA SER A 183 -2.83 -0.11 -19.19
C SER A 183 -3.85 1.00 -18.95
N SER A 184 -5.05 0.87 -19.52
CA SER A 184 -6.16 1.81 -19.35
C SER A 184 -6.77 1.84 -17.94
N LYS A 185 -6.32 0.98 -17.01
CA LYS A 185 -6.81 1.01 -15.62
C LYS A 185 -6.36 2.31 -14.96
N HIS A 186 -7.31 3.08 -14.39
CA HIS A 186 -7.05 4.37 -13.73
C HIS A 186 -5.81 4.35 -12.83
N ARG A 187 -5.72 3.41 -11.88
CA ARG A 187 -4.59 3.22 -10.97
C ARG A 187 -3.25 3.00 -11.66
N CYS A 188 -3.23 2.42 -12.86
CA CYS A 188 -2.03 2.21 -13.65
C CYS A 188 -1.63 3.49 -14.41
N VAL A 189 -2.62 4.25 -14.90
CA VAL A 189 -2.39 5.57 -15.49
C VAL A 189 -1.88 6.53 -14.41
N ASP A 190 -2.55 6.61 -13.27
CA ASP A 190 -2.18 7.43 -12.12
C ASP A 190 -0.80 7.04 -11.57
N SER A 191 -0.46 5.75 -11.55
CA SER A 191 0.89 5.31 -11.15
C SER A 191 1.97 5.80 -12.12
N GLY A 192 1.68 5.76 -13.42
CA GLY A 192 2.59 6.29 -14.44
C GLY A 192 2.76 7.80 -14.32
N ALA A 193 1.68 8.53 -14.04
CA ALA A 193 1.71 9.96 -13.77
C ALA A 193 2.51 10.29 -12.51
N ALA A 194 2.28 9.56 -11.42
CA ALA A 194 3.03 9.71 -10.17
C ALA A 194 4.53 9.49 -10.38
N PHE A 195 4.91 8.49 -11.18
CA PHE A 195 6.29 8.24 -11.55
C PHE A 195 6.92 9.43 -12.29
N LEU A 196 6.25 9.96 -13.31
CA LEU A 196 6.72 11.13 -14.05
C LEU A 196 6.82 12.37 -13.15
N GLN A 197 5.83 12.59 -12.27
CA GLN A 197 5.87 13.68 -11.30
C GLN A 197 7.06 13.59 -10.37
N GLY A 198 7.41 12.38 -9.90
CA GLY A 198 8.61 12.15 -9.08
C GLY A 198 9.90 12.54 -9.80
N LEU A 199 10.05 12.16 -11.07
CA LEU A 199 11.18 12.60 -11.89
C LEU A 199 11.17 14.12 -12.08
N TRP A 200 10.03 14.71 -12.39
CA TRP A 200 9.95 16.16 -12.61
C TRP A 200 10.36 16.94 -11.35
N GLN A 201 9.88 16.53 -10.18
CA GLN A 201 10.23 17.13 -8.89
C GLN A 201 11.73 17.00 -8.57
N HIS A 202 12.36 15.90 -8.98
CA HIS A 202 13.80 15.69 -8.83
C HIS A 202 14.61 16.78 -9.55
N TYR A 203 14.23 17.14 -10.78
CA TYR A 203 14.93 18.13 -11.59
C TYR A 203 14.49 19.57 -11.35
N HIS A 204 13.30 19.77 -10.80
CA HIS A 204 12.72 21.09 -10.52
C HIS A 204 12.39 21.25 -9.03
N PRO A 205 13.40 21.18 -8.15
CA PRO A 205 13.18 21.22 -6.71
C PRO A 205 12.54 22.55 -6.27
N GLY A 206 11.57 22.48 -5.38
CA GLY A 206 10.89 23.64 -4.82
C GLY A 206 9.75 24.21 -5.69
N LEU A 207 9.49 23.64 -6.86
CA LEU A 207 8.34 23.99 -7.69
C LEU A 207 7.22 22.95 -7.54
N PRO A 208 5.94 23.36 -7.61
CA PRO A 208 4.83 22.41 -7.66
C PRO A 208 4.84 21.66 -9.00
N PRO A 209 4.59 20.34 -9.02
CA PRO A 209 4.54 19.59 -10.27
C PRO A 209 3.38 20.11 -11.13
N PRO A 210 3.57 20.21 -12.46
CA PRO A 210 2.50 20.60 -13.37
C PRO A 210 1.42 19.52 -13.42
N ASP A 211 0.25 19.89 -13.94
CA ASP A 211 -0.77 18.92 -14.29
C ASP A 211 -0.21 17.89 -15.30
N ILE A 212 -0.75 16.67 -15.25
CA ILE A 212 -0.24 15.55 -16.06
C ILE A 212 -0.25 15.89 -17.54
N ALA A 213 -1.29 16.61 -18.00
CA ALA A 213 -1.45 17.03 -19.39
C ALA A 213 -0.37 18.02 -19.85
N ASP A 214 0.26 18.73 -18.92
CA ASP A 214 1.23 19.80 -19.17
C ASP A 214 2.67 19.35 -18.82
N MET A 215 2.87 18.06 -18.51
CA MET A 215 4.20 17.52 -18.23
C MET A 215 5.09 17.56 -19.48
N GLU A 216 6.34 18.00 -19.30
CA GLU A 216 7.34 18.12 -20.38
C GLU A 216 7.55 16.81 -21.14
N CYS A 217 7.57 15.68 -20.43
CA CYS A 217 7.78 14.36 -21.03
C CYS A 217 6.51 13.75 -21.67
N GLY A 218 5.39 14.48 -21.66
CA GLY A 218 4.10 13.98 -22.09
C GLY A 218 3.44 13.01 -21.11
N THR A 219 2.26 12.54 -21.47
CA THR A 219 1.45 11.64 -20.63
C THR A 219 1.81 10.16 -20.84
N PRO A 220 1.57 9.28 -19.83
CA PRO A 220 1.68 7.83 -20.00
C PRO A 220 0.93 7.32 -21.24
N ARG A 221 1.62 6.60 -22.14
CA ARG A 221 0.98 6.04 -23.33
C ARG A 221 0.17 4.80 -22.97
N ILE A 222 -1.13 4.83 -23.24
CA ILE A 222 -2.01 3.67 -23.00
C ILE A 222 -1.82 2.63 -24.11
N ASN A 223 -1.56 1.37 -23.73
CA ASN A 223 -1.51 0.23 -24.63
C ASN A 223 -1.96 -1.06 -23.91
N ASP A 224 -3.27 -1.31 -23.91
CA ASP A 224 -3.83 -2.53 -23.31
C ASP A 224 -3.44 -3.81 -24.03
N LYS A 225 -3.19 -3.76 -25.35
CA LYS A 225 -2.73 -4.93 -26.08
C LYS A 225 -1.40 -5.44 -25.54
N LEU A 226 -0.50 -4.54 -25.14
CA LEU A 226 0.77 -4.89 -24.49
C LEU A 226 0.58 -5.21 -23.01
N MET A 227 -0.03 -4.29 -22.26
CA MET A 227 -0.05 -4.35 -20.78
C MET A 227 -1.12 -5.27 -20.20
N ARG A 228 -2.14 -5.61 -21.00
CA ARG A 228 -3.26 -6.50 -20.68
C ARG A 228 -3.48 -7.51 -21.79
N PHE A 229 -2.39 -8.01 -22.40
CA PHE A 229 -2.45 -9.00 -23.49
C PHE A 229 -3.36 -10.21 -23.18
N PHE A 230 -3.44 -10.59 -21.90
CA PHE A 230 -4.30 -11.67 -21.43
C PHE A 230 -5.81 -11.40 -21.63
N ASP A 231 -6.27 -10.15 -21.65
CA ASP A 231 -7.68 -9.84 -21.94
C ASP A 231 -8.07 -10.21 -23.39
N HIS A 232 -7.08 -10.39 -24.28
CA HIS A 232 -7.26 -10.76 -25.69
C HIS A 232 -6.87 -12.21 -25.97
N CYS A 233 -6.49 -12.97 -24.95
CA CYS A 233 -6.08 -14.35 -25.07
C CYS A 233 -7.31 -15.24 -25.21
N GLU A 234 -7.57 -15.73 -26.43
CA GLU A 234 -8.76 -16.52 -26.73
C GLU A 234 -8.90 -17.73 -25.80
N LYS A 235 -7.81 -18.49 -25.63
CA LYS A 235 -7.77 -19.65 -24.74
C LYS A 235 -8.25 -19.32 -23.33
N LEU A 236 -7.79 -18.20 -22.77
CA LEU A 236 -8.24 -17.77 -21.45
C LEU A 236 -9.73 -17.44 -21.43
N LEU A 237 -10.18 -16.66 -22.41
CA LEU A 237 -11.57 -16.21 -22.49
C LEU A 237 -12.52 -17.41 -22.61
N THR A 238 -12.17 -18.40 -23.45
CA THR A 238 -13.03 -19.56 -23.71
C THR A 238 -12.91 -20.63 -22.65
N GLU A 239 -11.69 -20.99 -22.23
CA GLU A 239 -11.47 -22.13 -21.33
C GLU A 239 -11.60 -21.78 -19.86
N VAL A 240 -11.50 -20.50 -19.47
CA VAL A 240 -11.60 -20.06 -18.07
C VAL A 240 -12.73 -19.06 -17.84
N GLU A 241 -12.74 -17.91 -18.51
CA GLU A 241 -13.68 -16.84 -18.15
C GLU A 241 -15.14 -17.18 -18.49
N ARG A 242 -15.35 -17.81 -19.65
CA ARG A 242 -16.69 -18.25 -20.10
C ARG A 242 -17.01 -19.68 -19.67
N ASN A 243 -16.10 -20.35 -18.98
CA ASN A 243 -16.26 -21.73 -18.56
C ASN A 243 -16.54 -21.82 -17.05
N ALA A 244 -17.79 -22.08 -16.70
CA ALA A 244 -18.23 -22.17 -15.31
C ALA A 244 -17.49 -23.26 -14.49
N THR A 245 -16.97 -24.31 -15.14
CA THR A 245 -16.26 -25.39 -14.44
C THR A 245 -14.77 -25.14 -14.30
N ALA A 246 -14.20 -24.13 -14.98
CA ALA A 246 -12.76 -23.87 -14.96
C ALA A 246 -12.22 -23.48 -13.58
N LEU A 247 -13.10 -22.92 -12.73
CA LEU A 247 -12.77 -22.55 -11.36
C LEU A 247 -13.15 -23.63 -10.35
N TYR A 248 -13.37 -24.87 -10.78
CA TYR A 248 -13.73 -26.00 -9.91
C TYR A 248 -12.81 -26.11 -8.69
N HIS A 249 -11.50 -26.07 -8.87
CA HIS A 249 -10.54 -26.17 -7.76
C HIS A 249 -10.64 -24.99 -6.78
N VAL A 250 -11.00 -23.80 -7.26
CA VAL A 250 -11.23 -22.63 -6.39
C VAL A 250 -12.48 -22.84 -5.55
N GLU A 251 -13.58 -23.32 -6.16
CA GLU A 251 -14.83 -23.59 -5.44
C GLU A 251 -14.71 -24.79 -4.48
N ALA A 252 -13.99 -25.84 -4.89
CA ALA A 252 -13.67 -26.98 -4.03
C ALA A 252 -12.84 -26.55 -2.82
N PHE A 253 -11.88 -25.63 -3.00
CA PHE A 253 -11.12 -25.09 -1.88
C PHE A 253 -11.99 -24.22 -0.95
N LYS A 254 -12.85 -23.35 -1.50
CA LYS A 254 -13.79 -22.51 -0.70
C LYS A 254 -14.70 -23.34 0.20
N THR A 255 -15.10 -24.51 -0.28
CA THR A 255 -16.01 -25.44 0.42
C THR A 255 -15.25 -26.55 1.17
N GLY A 256 -13.94 -26.63 0.99
CA GLY A 256 -13.07 -27.62 1.60
C GLY A 256 -12.86 -27.42 3.10
N PRO A 257 -12.39 -28.45 3.81
CA PRO A 257 -12.30 -28.47 5.27
C PRO A 257 -11.40 -27.36 5.82
N GLU A 258 -10.32 -27.01 5.13
CA GLU A 258 -9.38 -25.96 5.55
C GLU A 258 -10.08 -24.60 5.65
N MET A 259 -10.81 -24.20 4.59
CA MET A 259 -11.54 -22.93 4.59
C MET A 259 -12.75 -22.97 5.52
N GLN A 260 -13.46 -24.10 5.60
CA GLN A 260 -14.61 -24.24 6.50
C GLN A 260 -14.21 -24.16 7.98
N ASN A 261 -13.01 -24.60 8.35
CA ASN A 261 -12.48 -24.43 9.69
C ASN A 261 -12.28 -22.94 10.02
N ILE A 262 -11.72 -22.16 9.08
CA ILE A 262 -11.56 -20.71 9.24
C ILE A 262 -12.93 -20.03 9.35
N VAL A 263 -13.88 -20.39 8.48
CA VAL A 263 -15.25 -19.83 8.54
C VAL A 263 -15.87 -20.05 9.92
N LYS A 264 -15.77 -21.26 10.48
CA LYS A 264 -16.30 -21.58 11.82
C LYS A 264 -15.58 -20.79 12.92
N LYS A 265 -14.26 -20.72 12.86
CA LYS A 265 -13.44 -19.97 13.83
C LYS A 265 -13.77 -18.49 13.81
N VAL A 266 -13.79 -17.88 12.63
CA VAL A 266 -14.16 -16.46 12.45
C VAL A 266 -15.60 -16.22 12.87
N ALA A 267 -16.55 -17.11 12.56
CA ALA A 267 -17.93 -17.01 13.05
C ALA A 267 -18.00 -16.95 14.58
N ALA A 268 -17.22 -17.78 15.29
CA ALA A 268 -17.13 -17.76 16.74
C ALA A 268 -16.49 -16.46 17.25
N THR A 269 -15.39 -16.01 16.64
CA THR A 269 -14.71 -14.75 17.00
C THR A 269 -15.61 -13.53 16.81
N LEU A 270 -16.32 -13.45 15.68
CA LEU A 270 -17.24 -12.37 15.36
C LEU A 270 -18.60 -12.51 16.06
N GLN A 271 -18.85 -13.66 16.69
CA GLN A 271 -20.10 -14.03 17.36
C GLN A 271 -21.32 -13.88 16.43
N VAL A 272 -21.21 -14.42 15.21
CA VAL A 272 -22.28 -14.43 14.20
C VAL A 272 -22.56 -15.87 13.75
N PRO A 273 -23.79 -16.18 13.30
CA PRO A 273 -24.08 -17.50 12.75
C PRO A 273 -23.15 -17.86 11.59
N VAL A 274 -22.65 -19.10 11.58
CA VAL A 274 -21.79 -19.64 10.50
C VAL A 274 -22.47 -19.49 9.13
N SER A 275 -23.80 -19.65 9.07
CA SER A 275 -24.61 -19.48 7.86
C SER A 275 -24.55 -18.08 7.25
N ASN A 276 -24.15 -17.07 8.01
CA ASN A 276 -24.04 -15.69 7.54
C ASN A 276 -22.67 -15.39 6.91
N LEU A 277 -21.71 -16.30 7.02
CA LEU A 277 -20.36 -16.15 6.49
C LEU A 277 -20.12 -17.04 5.28
N SER A 278 -19.32 -16.55 4.34
CA SER A 278 -18.83 -17.30 3.18
C SER A 278 -17.32 -17.12 3.07
N ALA A 279 -16.62 -18.05 2.42
CA ALA A 279 -15.18 -17.94 2.15
C ALA A 279 -14.81 -16.58 1.49
N ASP A 280 -15.71 -16.09 0.65
CA ASP A 280 -15.63 -14.81 -0.04
C ASP A 280 -15.72 -13.59 0.89
N LEU A 281 -16.43 -13.70 2.02
CA LEU A 281 -16.48 -12.69 3.09
C LEU A 281 -15.25 -12.82 4.00
N ILE A 282 -14.86 -14.04 4.37
CA ILE A 282 -13.64 -14.32 5.15
C ILE A 282 -12.42 -13.72 4.47
N GLN A 283 -12.28 -13.88 3.16
CA GLN A 283 -11.17 -13.30 2.40
C GLN A 283 -11.16 -11.77 2.46
N VAL A 284 -12.35 -11.12 2.45
CA VAL A 284 -12.42 -9.66 2.58
C VAL A 284 -12.07 -9.23 4.00
N ALA A 285 -12.54 -9.93 5.03
CA ALA A 285 -12.14 -9.68 6.40
C ALA A 285 -10.61 -9.77 6.56
N PHE A 286 -9.99 -10.82 6.01
CA PHE A 286 -8.53 -11.01 6.03
C PHE A 286 -7.79 -9.84 5.36
N PHE A 287 -8.19 -9.44 4.14
CA PHE A 287 -7.54 -8.32 3.46
C PHE A 287 -7.86 -6.95 4.04
N THR A 288 -8.89 -6.80 4.87
CA THR A 288 -9.18 -5.52 5.52
C THR A 288 -8.03 -5.08 6.41
N CYS A 289 -7.40 -6.02 7.12
CA CYS A 289 -6.15 -5.77 7.82
C CYS A 289 -5.07 -5.20 6.88
N SER A 290 -4.85 -5.84 5.72
CA SER A 290 -3.85 -5.36 4.74
C SER A 290 -4.16 -3.98 4.19
N PHE A 291 -5.44 -3.65 3.99
CA PHE A 291 -5.85 -2.34 3.47
C PHE A 291 -5.60 -1.24 4.49
N ASP A 292 -6.01 -1.45 5.74
CA ASP A 292 -5.78 -0.45 6.79
C ASP A 292 -4.28 -0.26 7.06
N LEU A 293 -3.50 -1.34 7.01
CA LEU A 293 -2.06 -1.28 7.16
C LEU A 293 -1.39 -0.51 6.00
N ALA A 294 -1.74 -0.84 4.76
CA ALA A 294 -1.12 -0.26 3.57
C ALA A 294 -1.58 1.18 3.27
N ILE A 295 -2.83 1.51 3.58
CA ILE A 295 -3.42 2.82 3.24
C ILE A 295 -3.31 3.80 4.40
N LYS A 296 -3.55 3.34 5.62
CA LYS A 296 -3.65 4.20 6.81
C LYS A 296 -2.43 4.07 7.74
N GLY A 297 -1.57 3.08 7.53
CA GLY A 297 -0.42 2.83 8.41
C GLY A 297 -0.80 2.21 9.76
N VAL A 298 -2.03 1.70 9.94
CA VAL A 298 -2.53 1.23 11.25
C VAL A 298 -2.84 -0.27 11.26
N LYS A 299 -2.63 -0.91 12.41
CA LYS A 299 -3.05 -2.29 12.67
C LYS A 299 -4.50 -2.25 13.12
N SER A 300 -5.42 -2.50 12.18
CA SER A 300 -6.84 -2.60 12.50
C SER A 300 -7.16 -3.82 13.39
N PRO A 301 -8.28 -3.81 14.14
CA PRO A 301 -8.77 -5.00 14.85
C PRO A 301 -9.03 -6.20 13.91
N TRP A 302 -9.24 -5.98 12.61
CA TRP A 302 -9.35 -7.07 11.63
C TRP A 302 -8.09 -7.94 11.56
N CYS A 303 -6.93 -7.40 11.95
CA CYS A 303 -5.69 -8.16 12.03
C CYS A 303 -5.69 -9.19 13.16
N ASP A 304 -6.50 -9.01 14.20
CA ASP A 304 -6.57 -9.90 15.37
C ASP A 304 -7.65 -10.99 15.21
N VAL A 305 -8.39 -10.96 14.10
CA VAL A 305 -9.39 -12.00 13.75
C VAL A 305 -8.73 -13.29 13.25
N PHE A 306 -7.52 -13.19 12.70
CA PHE A 306 -6.81 -14.28 12.02
C PHE A 306 -5.47 -14.54 12.68
N ASP A 307 -5.11 -15.81 12.85
CA ASP A 307 -3.74 -16.19 13.20
C ASP A 307 -2.91 -16.54 11.96
N ILE A 308 -1.65 -16.92 12.19
CA ILE A 308 -0.69 -17.25 11.14
C ILE A 308 -1.15 -18.45 10.31
N ASP A 309 -1.81 -19.44 10.91
CA ASP A 309 -2.25 -20.63 10.19
C ASP A 309 -3.48 -20.32 9.32
N ASP A 310 -4.42 -19.51 9.83
CA ASP A 310 -5.51 -18.98 9.01
C ASP A 310 -4.97 -18.16 7.83
N ALA A 311 -3.90 -17.39 8.06
CA ALA A 311 -3.27 -16.55 7.05
C ALA A 311 -2.58 -17.36 5.96
N LYS A 312 -1.89 -18.46 6.29
CA LYS A 312 -1.30 -19.38 5.30
C LYS A 312 -2.37 -19.96 4.35
N VAL A 313 -3.50 -20.38 4.91
CA VAL A 313 -4.63 -20.92 4.14
C VAL A 313 -5.28 -19.80 3.31
N SER A 314 -5.50 -18.62 3.90
CA SER A 314 -6.10 -17.47 3.21
C SER A 314 -5.20 -16.91 2.10
N ALA A 315 -3.87 -16.98 2.27
CA ALA A 315 -2.89 -16.66 1.24
C ALA A 315 -2.93 -17.66 0.08
N SER A 316 -3.12 -18.95 0.39
CA SER A 316 -3.28 -20.00 -0.62
C SER A 316 -4.59 -19.86 -1.42
N PHE A 317 -5.60 -19.22 -0.82
CA PHE A 317 -6.89 -18.89 -1.43
C PHE A 317 -6.84 -17.65 -2.34
N LEU A 318 -5.77 -16.84 -2.31
CA LEU A 318 -5.63 -15.74 -3.26
C LEU A 318 -5.86 -16.34 -4.64
N PRO A 319 -6.84 -15.83 -5.42
CA PRO A 319 -7.01 -16.28 -6.77
C PRO A 319 -5.71 -15.93 -7.48
N SER A 320 -4.79 -16.90 -7.53
CA SER A 320 -3.65 -16.88 -8.42
C SER A 320 -4.32 -16.88 -9.77
N HIS A 321 -4.52 -15.68 -10.29
CA HIS A 321 -5.23 -15.39 -11.51
C HIS A 321 -5.00 -16.55 -12.49
N PRO A 322 -5.98 -17.45 -12.69
CA PRO A 322 -5.82 -18.52 -13.67
C PRO A 322 -5.55 -17.92 -15.07
N SER A 323 -5.82 -16.61 -15.21
CA SER A 323 -5.64 -15.79 -16.39
C SER A 323 -4.25 -15.79 -17.03
N VAL A 324 -3.16 -15.69 -16.27
CA VAL A 324 -1.84 -15.56 -16.92
C VAL A 324 -1.31 -16.93 -17.38
N TRP A 325 -1.65 -17.99 -16.66
CA TRP A 325 -1.14 -19.35 -16.92
C TRP A 325 -1.82 -20.00 -18.11
N SER A 326 -3.12 -19.75 -18.31
CA SER A 326 -3.88 -20.26 -19.45
C SER A 326 -3.44 -19.65 -20.79
N CYS A 327 -2.74 -18.52 -20.76
CA CYS A 327 -2.21 -17.84 -21.95
C CYS A 327 -0.76 -18.20 -22.28
N ARG A 328 -0.07 -18.93 -21.40
CA ARG A 328 1.29 -19.39 -21.67
C ARG A 328 1.25 -20.74 -22.38
N ASP A 329 2.15 -20.89 -23.34
CA ASP A 329 2.41 -22.15 -24.02
C ASP A 329 2.88 -23.20 -22.99
N THR A 330 2.24 -24.38 -23.00
CA THR A 330 2.56 -25.50 -22.10
C THR A 330 3.98 -26.06 -22.32
N SER A 331 4.64 -25.68 -23.42
CA SER A 331 6.03 -26.02 -23.72
C SER A 331 7.09 -25.11 -23.06
N SER A 332 6.68 -24.00 -22.44
CA SER A 332 7.60 -23.06 -21.81
C SER A 332 8.17 -23.61 -20.49
N THR A 333 9.50 -23.65 -20.37
CA THR A 333 10.26 -24.04 -19.16
C THR A 333 9.91 -23.23 -17.89
N ALA A 334 9.17 -22.12 -18.03
CA ALA A 334 8.60 -21.38 -16.91
C ALA A 334 7.49 -22.15 -16.15
N PHE A 335 6.92 -23.19 -16.76
CA PHE A 335 5.92 -24.07 -16.15
C PHE A 335 6.43 -24.72 -14.86
N SER A 336 7.70 -25.14 -14.84
CA SER A 336 8.29 -25.88 -13.72
C SER A 336 8.67 -24.97 -12.53
N HIS A 337 9.09 -23.73 -12.79
CA HIS A 337 9.54 -22.81 -11.74
C HIS A 337 8.40 -22.16 -10.95
N GLY A 338 7.24 -21.90 -11.58
CA GLY A 338 6.09 -21.25 -10.92
C GLY A 338 5.35 -22.12 -9.89
N LEU A 339 5.48 -23.44 -10.00
CA LEU A 339 4.98 -24.39 -8.99
C LEU A 339 6.00 -24.63 -7.87
N LEU A 340 7.30 -24.59 -8.16
CA LEU A 340 8.38 -24.78 -7.18
C LEU A 340 8.63 -23.54 -6.29
N GLN A 341 8.40 -22.32 -6.78
CA GLN A 341 8.45 -21.10 -5.95
C GLN A 341 7.35 -21.02 -4.88
N ARG A 342 6.38 -21.94 -4.87
CA ARG A 342 5.32 -22.02 -3.84
C ARG A 342 5.76 -22.73 -2.56
N GLN A 343 7.02 -23.18 -2.48
CA GLN A 343 7.64 -23.59 -1.22
C GLN A 343 8.73 -22.59 -0.83
N GLY A 344 8.32 -21.49 -0.18
CA GLY A 344 9.15 -20.79 0.80
C GLY A 344 10.40 -20.05 0.32
N ALA A 345 10.32 -19.23 -0.74
CA ALA A 345 11.36 -18.22 -0.99
C ALA A 345 10.78 -16.89 -1.51
N PRO A 346 11.11 -15.74 -0.88
CA PRO A 346 10.77 -14.43 -1.41
C PRO A 346 11.73 -14.11 -2.55
N ASN A 347 11.35 -14.39 -3.79
CA ASN A 347 12.09 -13.86 -4.93
C ASN A 347 11.66 -12.40 -5.14
N SER A 348 12.31 -11.52 -4.39
CA SER A 348 12.51 -10.13 -4.77
C SER A 348 13.24 -10.10 -6.11
N LEU A 349 12.60 -9.64 -7.18
CA LEU A 349 13.38 -8.88 -8.15
C LEU A 349 13.73 -7.58 -7.41
N GLN A 350 14.95 -7.50 -6.91
CA GLN A 350 15.51 -6.27 -6.35
C GLN A 350 15.84 -5.35 -7.53
N LEU A 351 14.96 -4.37 -7.73
CA LEU A 351 15.26 -3.09 -8.36
C LEU A 351 14.79 -1.99 -7.42
#